data_AF-A0A850SNI0-F1
#
_entry.id   AF-A0A850SNI0-F1
#
_cell.length_a   1.000
_cell.length_b   1.000
_cell.length_c   1.000
_cell.angle_alpha   90.00
_cell.angle_beta   90.00
_cell.angle_gamma   90.00
#
_symmetry.space_group_name_H-M   'P 1'
#
loop_
_entity.id
_entity.type
_entity.pdbx_description
1 polymer ?
#
loop_
_entity_poly.entity_id
_entity_poly.type
_entity_poly.pdbx_seq_one_letter_code
_entity_poly.pdbx_strand_id
1 'polypeptide(L)'
;MRSSATAGHFARPAAALWPTIALLAAAAALYVPIFVDFSKGPWREDENAHALIILAIAGGAAYARLASETLPAGRRRSEIIVGGCALAIGLALAVIGRASETVLFQSASLGPVAAGIIVSLFGWNGLRRLWFPVALTVYLIIWPGWAIDALTAPLKTFVSEVVSEGLYAAGYPVAHAGAVISAGPYQLLVADACSGLNSVIALTAVGAVYLYAVKHGDWRVNALVIAALVPIAIAANVLRVAALVLITHHFGYDAGQG
;
A
#
# COMPACT_ATOMS: atom_id res chain seq x y z
N MET A 1 -35.18 -43.81 -18.54
CA MET A 1 -34.55 -43.62 -17.22
C MET A 1 -33.39 -42.65 -17.38
N ARG A 2 -33.63 -41.34 -17.14
CA ARG A 2 -32.58 -40.31 -17.04
C ARG A 2 -32.53 -39.87 -15.58
N SER A 3 -31.37 -40.08 -14.95
CA SER A 3 -31.08 -39.67 -13.59
C SER A 3 -30.82 -38.16 -13.57
N SER A 4 -31.70 -37.39 -12.94
CA SER A 4 -31.48 -35.99 -12.58
C SER A 4 -30.79 -35.95 -11.22
N ALA A 5 -29.47 -35.75 -11.23
CA ALA A 5 -28.70 -35.42 -10.04
C ALA A 5 -29.16 -34.06 -9.51
N THR A 6 -29.87 -34.07 -8.40
CA THR A 6 -30.24 -32.89 -7.63
C THR A 6 -28.99 -32.23 -7.07
N ALA A 7 -28.66 -31.05 -7.58
CA ALA A 7 -27.68 -30.16 -6.98
C ALA A 7 -28.17 -29.76 -5.58
N GLY A 8 -27.64 -30.41 -4.56
CA GLY A 8 -27.87 -30.04 -3.16
C GLY A 8 -27.26 -28.68 -2.87
N HIS A 9 -28.09 -27.63 -2.92
CA HIS A 9 -27.82 -26.37 -2.22
C HIS A 9 -27.77 -26.68 -0.72
N PHE A 10 -26.57 -26.93 -0.19
CA PHE A 10 -26.35 -26.95 1.26
C PHE A 10 -26.50 -25.53 1.78
N ALA A 11 -27.72 -25.16 2.17
CA ALA A 11 -27.98 -23.99 2.98
C ALA A 11 -27.17 -24.12 4.29
N ARG A 12 -26.22 -23.21 4.51
CA ARG A 12 -25.53 -23.13 5.80
C ARG A 12 -26.59 -22.83 6.88
N PRO A 13 -26.69 -23.62 7.97
CA PRO A 13 -27.69 -23.36 9.00
C PRO A 13 -27.49 -21.95 9.58
N ALA A 14 -28.58 -21.22 9.83
CA ALA A 14 -28.55 -19.84 10.32
C ALA A 14 -27.71 -19.65 11.60
N ALA A 15 -27.60 -20.69 12.44
CA ALA A 15 -26.74 -20.74 13.62
C ALA A 15 -25.23 -20.59 13.30
N ALA A 16 -24.78 -20.98 12.10
CA ALA A 16 -23.39 -20.86 11.66
C ALA A 16 -23.01 -19.45 11.16
N LEU A 17 -24.00 -18.57 10.95
CA LEU A 17 -23.78 -17.21 10.43
C LEU A 17 -23.53 -16.18 11.54
N TRP A 18 -24.15 -16.34 12.72
CA TRP A 18 -23.97 -15.45 13.88
C TRP A 18 -22.51 -15.16 14.26
N PRO A 19 -21.62 -16.16 14.41
CA PRO A 19 -20.21 -15.87 14.74
C PRO A 19 -19.48 -15.11 13.62
N THR A 20 -19.88 -15.32 12.36
CA THR A 20 -19.28 -14.59 11.24
C THR A 20 -19.75 -13.14 11.18
N ILE A 21 -21.04 -12.90 11.44
CA ILE A 21 -21.63 -11.56 11.55
C ILE A 21 -21.02 -10.81 12.73
N ALA A 22 -20.90 -11.45 13.89
CA ALA A 22 -20.29 -10.86 15.08
C ALA A 22 -18.82 -10.47 14.84
N LEU A 23 -18.04 -11.32 14.16
CA LEU A 23 -16.65 -11.03 13.83
C LEU A 23 -16.53 -9.84 12.87
N LEU A 24 -17.37 -9.80 11.83
CA LEU A 24 -17.38 -8.67 10.88
C LEU A 24 -17.86 -7.38 11.54
N ALA A 25 -18.87 -7.45 12.41
CA ALA A 25 -19.35 -6.30 13.17
C ALA A 25 -18.28 -5.78 14.15
N ALA A 26 -17.55 -6.66 14.83
CA ALA A 26 -16.44 -6.27 15.70
C ALA A 26 -15.29 -5.62 14.92
N ALA A 27 -14.95 -6.16 13.74
CA ALA A 27 -13.97 -5.55 12.85
C ALA A 27 -14.42 -4.16 12.37
N ALA A 28 -15.69 -4.00 12.00
CA ALA A 28 -16.26 -2.72 11.61
C ALA A 28 -16.23 -1.71 12.78
N ALA A 29 -16.65 -2.13 13.98
CA ALA A 29 -16.62 -1.27 15.17
C ALA A 29 -15.20 -0.79 15.52
N LEU A 30 -14.18 -1.61 15.27
CA LEU A 30 -12.78 -1.25 15.48
C LEU A 30 -12.25 -0.30 14.40
N TYR A 31 -12.50 -0.59 13.12
CA TYR A 31 -11.85 0.13 12.01
C TYR A 31 -12.60 1.37 11.53
N VAL A 32 -13.92 1.46 11.72
CA VAL A 32 -14.69 2.67 11.38
C VAL A 32 -14.10 3.91 12.07
N PRO A 33 -13.88 3.94 13.40
CA PRO A 33 -13.27 5.12 14.02
C PRO A 33 -11.83 5.35 13.55
N ILE A 34 -11.05 4.30 13.27
CA ILE A 34 -9.66 4.43 12.76
C ILE A 34 -9.66 5.14 11.40
N PHE A 35 -10.54 4.72 10.51
CA PHE A 35 -10.64 5.33 9.18
C PHE A 35 -11.24 6.74 9.22
N VAL A 36 -12.16 7.02 10.16
CA VAL A 36 -12.62 8.39 10.40
C VAL A 36 -11.46 9.29 10.85
N ASP A 37 -10.62 8.83 11.77
CA ASP A 37 -9.46 9.61 12.23
C ASP A 37 -8.42 9.78 11.10
N PHE A 38 -8.17 8.73 10.32
CA PHE A 38 -7.27 8.80 9.16
C PHE A 38 -7.78 9.79 8.11
N SER A 39 -9.09 9.82 7.84
CA SER A 39 -9.70 10.76 6.89
C SER A 39 -9.59 12.24 7.32
N LYS A 40 -9.43 12.50 8.62
CA LYS A 40 -9.33 13.86 9.16
C LYS A 40 -7.90 14.38 9.22
N GLY A 41 -6.91 13.49 9.26
CA GLY A 41 -5.48 13.85 9.32
C GLY A 41 -4.69 13.11 8.25
N PRO A 42 -4.10 11.93 8.56
CA PRO A 42 -3.08 11.28 7.74
C PRO A 42 -3.42 11.16 6.24
N TRP A 43 -4.64 10.79 5.86
CA TRP A 43 -5.01 10.61 4.44
C TRP A 43 -5.22 11.91 3.66
N ARG A 44 -5.22 13.06 4.33
CA ARG A 44 -5.29 14.38 3.68
C ARG A 44 -3.91 14.90 3.29
N GLU A 45 -2.86 14.32 3.85
CA GLU A 45 -1.49 14.61 3.45
C GLU A 45 -1.24 13.94 2.09
N ASP A 46 -0.63 14.69 1.16
CA ASP A 46 -0.32 14.21 -0.19
C ASP A 46 0.49 12.90 -0.18
N GLU A 47 1.27 12.71 0.88
CA GLU A 47 2.07 11.52 1.12
C GLU A 47 1.22 10.25 1.23
N ASN A 48 0.07 10.30 1.90
CA ASN A 48 -0.72 9.11 2.23
C ASN A 48 -2.05 9.00 1.47
N ALA A 49 -2.36 9.96 0.59
CA ALA A 49 -3.59 9.96 -0.20
C ALA A 49 -3.78 8.69 -1.05
N HIS A 50 -2.69 8.05 -1.47
CA HIS A 50 -2.69 6.80 -2.22
C HIS A 50 -3.33 5.63 -1.46
N ALA A 51 -3.35 5.66 -0.12
CA ALA A 51 -3.92 4.61 0.71
C ALA A 51 -5.42 4.40 0.44
N LEU A 52 -6.17 5.44 0.11
CA LEU A 52 -7.61 5.34 -0.22
C LEU A 52 -7.84 4.54 -1.50
N ILE A 53 -7.02 4.79 -2.53
CA ILE A 53 -7.10 4.07 -3.81
C ILE A 53 -6.77 2.59 -3.58
N ILE A 54 -5.71 2.31 -2.83
CA ILE A 54 -5.30 0.93 -2.51
C ILE A 54 -6.39 0.23 -1.69
N LEU A 55 -7.01 0.90 -0.73
CA LEU A 55 -8.10 0.34 0.06
C LEU A 55 -9.30 -0.01 -0.83
N ALA A 56 -9.67 0.87 -1.77
CA ALA A 56 -10.73 0.60 -2.73
C ALA A 56 -10.42 -0.59 -3.63
N ILE A 57 -9.17 -0.71 -4.12
CA ILE A 57 -8.74 -1.83 -4.95
C ILE A 57 -8.71 -3.14 -4.15
N ALA A 58 -8.18 -3.13 -2.93
CA ALA A 58 -8.15 -4.30 -2.06
C ALA A 58 -9.56 -4.79 -1.72
N GLY A 59 -10.46 -3.87 -1.35
CA GLY A 59 -11.87 -4.17 -1.09
C GLY A 59 -12.61 -4.69 -2.32
N GLY A 60 -12.43 -4.04 -3.47
CA GLY A 60 -13.01 -4.45 -4.75
C GLY A 60 -12.51 -5.82 -5.21
N ALA A 61 -11.21 -6.09 -5.09
CA ALA A 61 -10.63 -7.39 -5.43
C ALA A 61 -11.12 -8.51 -4.49
N ALA A 62 -11.24 -8.23 -3.19
CA ALA A 62 -11.82 -9.16 -2.24
C ALA A 62 -13.29 -9.45 -2.55
N TYR A 63 -14.09 -8.40 -2.81
CA TYR A 63 -15.50 -8.53 -3.18
C TYR A 63 -15.67 -9.33 -4.47
N ALA A 64 -14.92 -9.00 -5.53
CA ALA A 64 -15.00 -9.70 -6.81
C ALA A 64 -14.71 -11.21 -6.66
N ARG A 65 -13.74 -11.58 -5.81
CA ARG A 65 -13.44 -13.00 -5.51
C ARG A 65 -14.53 -13.67 -4.69
N LEU A 66 -15.02 -13.01 -3.65
CA LEU A 66 -16.11 -13.53 -2.81
C LEU A 66 -17.43 -13.68 -3.58
N ALA A 67 -17.68 -12.83 -4.58
CA ALA A 67 -18.87 -12.87 -5.42
C ALA A 67 -18.78 -13.91 -6.56
N SER A 68 -17.58 -14.14 -7.11
CA SER A 68 -17.38 -15.06 -8.25
C SER A 68 -17.04 -16.50 -7.84
N GLU A 69 -16.49 -16.70 -6.64
CA GLU A 69 -16.04 -18.00 -6.19
C GLU A 69 -16.73 -18.43 -4.89
N THR A 70 -17.24 -19.66 -4.89
CA THR A 70 -17.54 -20.35 -3.65
C THR A 70 -16.24 -20.75 -2.97
N LEU A 71 -15.90 -20.04 -1.90
CA LEU A 71 -14.76 -20.40 -1.06
C LEU A 71 -15.07 -21.72 -0.33
N PRO A 72 -14.12 -22.67 -0.30
CA PRO A 72 -14.36 -23.99 0.27
C PRO A 72 -14.79 -23.87 1.74
N ALA A 73 -15.91 -24.50 2.05
CA ALA A 73 -16.43 -24.59 3.40
C ALA A 73 -15.73 -25.77 4.10
N GLY A 74 -14.62 -25.49 4.79
CA GLY A 74 -13.88 -26.49 5.54
C GLY A 74 -12.68 -25.88 6.22
N ARG A 75 -12.59 -26.03 7.53
CA ARG A 75 -11.53 -25.46 8.36
C ARG A 75 -11.03 -26.48 9.37
N ARG A 76 -9.72 -26.64 9.45
CA ARG A 76 -9.04 -27.49 10.42
C ARG A 76 -8.94 -26.74 11.75
N ARG A 77 -8.92 -27.48 12.86
CA ARG A 77 -8.74 -26.88 14.20
C ARG A 77 -7.47 -26.04 14.30
N SER A 78 -6.39 -26.48 13.64
CA SER A 78 -5.14 -25.72 13.55
C SER A 78 -5.29 -24.39 12.82
N GLU A 79 -6.11 -24.31 11.77
CA GLU A 79 -6.35 -23.07 11.02
C GLU A 79 -7.13 -22.06 11.87
N ILE A 80 -8.09 -22.51 12.68
CA ILE A 80 -8.82 -21.64 13.61
C ILE A 80 -7.87 -21.05 14.66
N ILE A 81 -6.93 -21.85 15.18
CA ILE A 81 -5.93 -21.36 16.15
C ILE A 81 -5.02 -20.33 15.49
N VAL A 82 -4.49 -20.62 14.29
CA VAL A 82 -3.60 -19.67 13.60
C VAL A 82 -4.33 -18.38 13.23
N GLY A 83 -5.57 -18.48 12.72
CA GLY A 83 -6.42 -17.32 12.45
C GLY A 83 -6.70 -16.51 13.71
N GLY A 84 -6.96 -17.18 14.83
CA GLY A 84 -7.13 -16.56 16.15
C GLY A 84 -5.87 -15.85 16.65
N CYS A 85 -4.68 -16.45 16.48
CA CYS A 85 -3.41 -15.81 16.83
C CYS A 85 -3.15 -14.57 15.96
N ALA A 86 -3.39 -14.65 14.64
CA ALA A 86 -3.24 -13.51 13.74
C ALA A 86 -4.22 -12.37 14.10
N LEU A 87 -5.48 -12.72 14.43
CA LEU A 87 -6.46 -11.78 14.95
C LEU A 87 -5.98 -11.14 16.26
N ALA A 88 -5.49 -11.94 17.22
CA ALA A 88 -5.01 -11.42 18.50
C ALA A 88 -3.84 -10.45 18.32
N ILE A 89 -2.89 -10.76 17.43
CA ILE A 89 -1.78 -9.86 17.09
C ILE A 89 -2.30 -8.55 16.49
N GLY A 90 -3.21 -8.64 15.51
CA GLY A 90 -3.81 -7.47 14.88
C GLY A 90 -4.59 -6.59 15.86
N LEU A 91 -5.38 -7.21 16.74
CA LEU A 91 -6.10 -6.50 17.78
C LEU A 91 -5.15 -5.85 18.80
N ALA A 92 -4.09 -6.54 19.20
CA ALA A 92 -3.08 -5.97 20.08
C ALA A 92 -2.41 -4.74 19.44
N LEU A 93 -2.03 -4.81 18.16
CA LEU A 93 -1.49 -3.66 17.42
C LEU A 93 -2.49 -2.51 17.34
N ALA A 94 -3.76 -2.79 17.06
CA ALA A 94 -4.80 -1.76 17.00
C ALA A 94 -5.02 -1.08 18.36
N VAL A 95 -5.06 -1.86 19.44
CA VAL A 95 -5.23 -1.34 20.81
C VAL A 95 -4.01 -0.56 21.26
N ILE A 96 -2.80 -1.08 21.05
CA ILE A 96 -1.55 -0.38 21.37
C ILE A 96 -1.47 0.91 20.56
N GLY A 97 -1.69 0.84 19.25
CA GLY A 97 -1.67 2.02 18.37
C GLY A 97 -2.70 3.07 18.73
N ARG A 98 -3.86 2.67 19.27
CA ARG A 98 -4.86 3.59 19.82
C ARG A 98 -4.43 4.19 21.15
N ALA A 99 -3.90 3.37 22.06
CA ALA A 99 -3.46 3.82 23.37
C ALA A 99 -2.21 4.72 23.31
N SER A 100 -1.34 4.53 22.32
CA SER A 100 -0.14 5.32 22.09
C SER A 100 -0.29 6.37 20.98
N GLU A 101 -1.51 6.57 20.46
CA GLU A 101 -1.81 7.48 19.34
C GLU A 101 -0.87 7.29 18.12
N THR A 102 -0.38 6.07 17.93
CA THR A 102 0.62 5.73 16.91
C THR A 102 -0.07 5.20 15.66
N VAL A 103 -0.11 6.03 14.62
CA VAL A 103 -0.72 5.72 13.31
C VAL A 103 -0.11 4.48 12.66
N LEU A 104 1.21 4.25 12.84
CA LEU A 104 1.91 3.07 12.33
C LEU A 104 1.27 1.76 12.83
N PHE A 105 1.00 1.64 14.12
CA PHE A 105 0.43 0.40 14.68
C PHE A 105 -1.05 0.22 14.30
N GLN A 106 -1.81 1.32 14.21
CA GLN A 106 -3.22 1.30 13.76
C GLN A 106 -3.35 0.90 12.29
N SER A 107 -2.42 1.33 11.44
CA SER A 107 -2.41 0.96 10.02
C SER A 107 -1.85 -0.45 9.81
N ALA A 108 -0.78 -0.82 10.52
CA ALA A 108 -0.19 -2.16 10.48
C ALA A 108 -1.10 -3.28 10.99
N SER A 109 -2.08 -2.98 11.85
CA SER A 109 -3.04 -3.97 12.34
C SER A 109 -3.96 -4.53 11.24
N LEU A 110 -4.17 -3.79 10.15
CA LEU A 110 -5.09 -4.18 9.07
C LEU A 110 -4.76 -5.54 8.45
N GLY A 111 -3.47 -5.80 8.19
CA GLY A 111 -3.01 -7.04 7.57
C GLY A 111 -3.29 -8.27 8.43
N PRO A 112 -2.78 -8.34 9.68
CA PRO A 112 -3.04 -9.45 10.58
C PRO A 112 -4.53 -9.66 10.88
N VAL A 113 -5.32 -8.58 11.02
CA VAL A 113 -6.78 -8.73 11.21
C VAL A 113 -7.44 -9.31 9.96
N ALA A 114 -7.15 -8.79 8.76
CA ALA A 114 -7.70 -9.30 7.52
C ALA A 114 -7.32 -10.78 7.29
N ALA A 115 -6.04 -11.11 7.44
CA ALA A 115 -5.54 -12.48 7.34
C ALA A 115 -6.20 -13.40 8.38
N GLY A 116 -6.31 -12.94 9.63
CA GLY A 116 -6.91 -13.68 10.72
C GLY A 116 -8.41 -13.96 10.51
N ILE A 117 -9.18 -12.98 10.03
CA ILE A 117 -10.58 -13.18 9.63
C ILE A 117 -10.67 -14.22 8.52
N ILE A 118 -9.88 -14.06 7.45
CA ILE A 118 -9.94 -14.95 6.28
C ILE A 118 -9.58 -16.39 6.66
N VAL A 119 -8.49 -16.59 7.41
CA VAL A 119 -8.07 -17.94 7.83
C VAL A 119 -9.09 -18.55 8.80
N SER A 120 -9.66 -17.76 9.71
CA SER A 120 -10.68 -18.23 10.65
C SER A 120 -11.98 -18.66 9.95
N LEU A 121 -12.37 -17.95 8.88
CA LEU A 121 -13.62 -18.20 8.15
C LEU A 121 -13.47 -19.24 7.02
N PHE A 122 -12.34 -19.22 6.31
CA PHE A 122 -12.15 -19.93 5.04
C PHE A 122 -10.86 -20.79 4.99
N GLY A 123 -10.09 -20.84 6.08
CA GLY A 123 -8.83 -21.59 6.16
C GLY A 123 -7.73 -21.05 5.24
N TRP A 124 -6.65 -21.82 5.09
CA TRP A 124 -5.53 -21.42 4.22
C TRP A 124 -5.91 -21.37 2.74
N ASN A 125 -6.89 -22.15 2.32
CA ASN A 125 -7.39 -22.11 0.95
C ASN A 125 -8.09 -20.80 0.64
N GLY A 126 -8.85 -20.24 1.59
CA GLY A 126 -9.40 -18.90 1.48
C GLY A 126 -8.31 -17.84 1.41
N LEU A 127 -7.30 -17.91 2.29
CA LEU A 127 -6.18 -16.96 2.24
C LEU A 127 -5.41 -17.04 0.93
N ARG A 128 -5.19 -18.23 0.38
CA ARG A 128 -4.54 -18.39 -0.93
C ARG A 128 -5.34 -17.78 -2.08
N ARG A 129 -6.67 -17.71 -1.97
CA ARG A 129 -7.52 -17.06 -2.99
C ARG A 129 -7.60 -15.55 -2.79
N LEU A 130 -7.56 -15.09 -1.54
CA LEU A 130 -7.60 -13.68 -1.14
C LEU A 130 -6.23 -13.09 -0.80
N TRP A 131 -5.15 -13.75 -1.23
CA TRP A 131 -3.78 -13.35 -0.88
C TRP A 131 -3.47 -11.95 -1.39
N PHE A 132 -4.00 -11.59 -2.55
CA PHE A 132 -3.73 -10.31 -3.19
C PHE A 132 -4.33 -9.13 -2.42
N PRO A 133 -5.64 -9.10 -2.07
CA PRO A 133 -6.18 -8.11 -1.14
C PRO A 133 -5.43 -8.00 0.18
N VAL A 134 -5.02 -9.14 0.76
CA VAL A 134 -4.26 -9.14 2.02
C VAL A 134 -2.85 -8.59 1.84
N ALA A 135 -2.18 -8.88 0.71
CA ALA A 135 -0.88 -8.31 0.41
C ALA A 135 -0.95 -6.78 0.23
N LEU A 136 -2.05 -6.27 -0.34
CA LEU A 136 -2.27 -4.83 -0.50
C LEU A 136 -2.35 -4.07 0.83
N THR A 137 -2.73 -4.73 1.95
CA THR A 137 -2.77 -4.05 3.25
C THR A 137 -1.40 -3.58 3.72
N VAL A 138 -0.30 -4.17 3.22
CA VAL A 138 1.06 -3.71 3.53
C VAL A 138 1.31 -2.29 3.01
N TYR A 139 0.70 -1.94 1.87
CA TYR A 139 0.79 -0.59 1.30
C TYR A 139 -0.15 0.40 1.99
N LEU A 140 -1.00 -0.05 2.92
CA LEU A 140 -1.81 0.84 3.75
C LEU A 140 -1.09 1.23 5.05
N ILE A 141 0.08 0.67 5.31
CA ILE A 141 0.89 0.97 6.50
C ILE A 141 1.47 2.38 6.34
N ILE A 142 1.08 3.26 7.26
CA ILE A 142 1.59 4.63 7.32
C ILE A 142 2.86 4.61 8.16
N TRP A 143 4.00 4.75 7.49
CA TRP A 143 5.31 4.76 8.13
C TRP A 143 5.60 6.13 8.75
N PRO A 144 6.30 6.18 9.90
CA PRO A 144 6.70 7.45 10.48
C PRO A 144 7.77 8.12 9.60
N GLY A 145 7.75 9.46 9.53
CA GLY A 145 8.63 10.24 8.64
C GLY A 145 10.12 9.87 8.78
N TRP A 146 10.61 9.69 10.01
CA TRP A 146 12.01 9.30 10.26
C TRP A 146 12.39 7.95 9.62
N ALA A 147 11.47 6.99 9.53
CA ALA A 147 11.72 5.70 8.93
C ALA A 147 11.76 5.80 7.40
N ILE A 148 10.85 6.61 6.83
CA ILE A 148 10.84 6.91 5.40
C ILE A 148 12.12 7.67 5.03
N ASP A 149 12.52 8.65 5.82
CA ASP A 149 13.74 9.43 5.58
C ASP A 149 14.99 8.57 5.65
N ALA A 150 15.10 7.70 6.66
CA ALA A 150 16.23 6.77 6.76
C ALA A 150 16.32 5.83 5.55
N LEU A 151 15.18 5.32 5.08
CA LEU A 151 15.12 4.41 3.94
C LEU A 151 15.39 5.13 2.60
N THR A 152 14.94 6.36 2.46
CA THR A 152 15.02 7.13 1.21
C THR A 152 16.25 8.03 1.12
N ALA A 153 16.98 8.26 2.21
CA ALA A 153 18.17 9.12 2.22
C ALA A 153 19.20 8.77 1.13
N PRO A 154 19.58 7.49 0.92
CA PRO A 154 20.54 7.15 -0.15
C PRO A 154 20.01 7.51 -1.54
N LEU A 155 18.71 7.31 -1.77
CA LEU A 155 18.07 7.62 -3.04
C LEU A 155 17.95 9.13 -3.27
N LYS A 156 17.64 9.90 -2.22
CA LYS A 156 17.59 11.38 -2.29
C LYS A 156 18.94 11.96 -2.67
N THR A 157 20.03 11.46 -2.08
CA THR A 157 21.40 11.88 -2.45
C THR A 157 21.74 11.50 -3.88
N PHE A 158 21.44 10.25 -4.29
CA PHE A 158 21.68 9.80 -5.66
C PHE A 158 20.95 10.65 -6.71
N VAL A 159 19.67 10.97 -6.48
CA VAL A 159 18.90 11.85 -7.37
C VAL A 159 19.51 13.26 -7.41
N SER A 160 19.95 13.79 -6.27
CA SER A 160 20.57 15.12 -6.18
C SER A 160 21.87 15.21 -6.98
N GLU A 161 22.69 14.16 -6.91
CA GLU A 161 23.94 14.02 -7.65
C GLU A 161 23.66 13.99 -9.16
N VAL A 162 22.82 13.05 -9.62
CA VAL A 162 22.49 12.88 -11.06
C VAL A 162 21.87 14.15 -11.66
N VAL A 163 20.96 14.80 -10.95
CA VAL A 163 20.32 16.03 -11.44
C VAL A 163 21.34 17.17 -11.52
N SER A 164 22.17 17.34 -10.50
CA SER A 164 23.14 18.43 -10.46
C SER A 164 24.21 18.27 -11.54
N GLU A 165 24.74 17.06 -11.72
CA GLU A 165 25.71 16.77 -12.78
C GLU A 165 25.11 16.98 -14.17
N GLY A 166 23.87 16.51 -14.39
CA GLY A 166 23.18 16.67 -15.67
C GLY A 166 22.89 18.13 -16.01
N LEU A 167 22.43 18.92 -15.04
CA LEU A 167 22.16 20.35 -15.23
C LEU A 167 23.45 21.17 -15.36
N TYR A 168 24.50 20.82 -14.61
CA TYR A 168 25.82 21.44 -14.76
C TYR A 168 26.41 21.19 -16.14
N ALA A 169 26.31 19.95 -16.66
CA ALA A 169 26.71 19.63 -18.03
C ALA A 169 25.89 20.38 -19.10
N ALA A 170 24.64 20.73 -18.79
CA ALA A 170 23.77 21.56 -19.64
C ALA A 170 24.04 23.08 -19.51
N GLY A 171 24.99 23.50 -18.67
CA GLY A 171 25.41 24.90 -18.53
C GLY A 171 24.72 25.67 -17.40
N TYR A 172 23.98 25.00 -16.51
CA TYR A 172 23.36 25.65 -15.35
C TYR A 172 24.30 25.63 -14.13
N PRO A 173 24.51 26.77 -13.43
CA PRO A 173 25.39 26.83 -12.27
C PRO A 173 24.69 26.27 -11.02
N VAL A 174 24.60 24.93 -10.97
CA VAL A 174 24.00 24.20 -9.85
C VAL A 174 25.04 23.35 -9.12
N ALA A 175 24.84 23.18 -7.81
CA ALA A 175 25.67 22.32 -6.97
C ALA A 175 24.77 21.56 -5.99
N HIS A 176 25.24 20.43 -5.46
CA HIS A 176 24.53 19.70 -4.42
C HIS A 176 25.35 19.55 -3.15
N ALA A 177 24.66 19.44 -2.03
CA ALA A 177 25.21 19.07 -0.73
C ALA A 177 24.26 18.06 -0.06
N GLY A 178 24.57 16.77 -0.18
CA GLY A 178 23.65 15.70 0.23
C GLY A 178 22.36 15.74 -0.59
N ALA A 179 21.22 15.88 0.08
CA ALA A 179 19.89 15.97 -0.55
C ALA A 179 19.45 17.40 -0.88
N VAL A 180 20.34 18.39 -0.81
CA VAL A 180 20.04 19.80 -1.14
C VAL A 180 20.69 20.16 -2.46
N ILE A 181 19.92 20.73 -3.40
CA ILE A 181 20.40 21.30 -4.65
C ILE A 181 20.37 22.82 -4.54
N SER A 182 21.51 23.47 -4.76
CA SER A 182 21.65 24.92 -4.78
C SER A 182 21.72 25.41 -6.23
N ALA A 183 20.83 26.34 -6.59
CA ALA A 183 20.75 26.97 -7.91
C ALA A 183 20.76 28.50 -7.73
N GLY A 184 21.94 29.12 -7.81
CA GLY A 184 22.13 30.54 -7.51
C GLY A 184 21.76 30.88 -6.05
N PRO A 185 20.83 31.81 -5.78
CA PRO A 185 20.41 32.16 -4.42
C PRO A 185 19.41 31.16 -3.81
N TYR A 186 18.90 30.20 -4.59
CA TYR A 186 17.85 29.28 -4.16
C TYR A 186 18.43 27.94 -3.70
N GLN A 187 17.87 27.40 -2.63
CA GLN A 187 18.15 26.04 -2.15
C GLN A 187 16.87 25.22 -2.23
N LEU A 188 16.92 24.12 -2.99
CA LEU A 188 15.83 23.17 -3.12
C LEU A 188 16.19 21.91 -2.34
N LEU A 189 15.38 21.60 -1.33
CA LEU A 189 15.49 20.33 -0.64
C LEU A 189 14.85 19.27 -1.52
N VAL A 190 15.63 18.26 -1.90
CA VAL A 190 15.13 17.15 -2.72
C VAL A 190 14.04 16.38 -1.96
N ALA A 191 13.94 16.49 -0.63
CA ALA A 191 12.82 15.93 0.13
C ALA A 191 11.46 16.50 -0.30
N ASP A 192 11.33 17.82 -0.47
CA ASP A 192 10.07 18.45 -0.92
C ASP A 192 9.77 18.08 -2.38
N ALA A 193 10.82 18.10 -3.20
CA ALA A 193 10.78 17.64 -4.59
C ALA A 193 10.64 16.11 -4.72
N CYS A 194 10.73 15.35 -3.63
CA CYS A 194 10.62 13.90 -3.52
C CYS A 194 9.45 13.46 -2.65
N SER A 195 8.56 14.32 -2.18
CA SER A 195 7.31 13.88 -1.51
C SER A 195 6.51 12.90 -2.40
N GLY A 196 6.66 13.05 -3.72
CA GLY A 196 6.28 12.06 -4.75
C GLY A 196 7.08 10.74 -4.76
N LEU A 197 7.95 10.43 -3.81
CA LEU A 197 8.49 9.07 -3.61
C LEU A 197 7.42 8.13 -3.03
N ASN A 198 6.38 8.69 -2.41
CA ASN A 198 5.10 7.97 -2.24
C ASN A 198 4.48 7.57 -3.58
N SER A 199 4.82 8.24 -4.69
CA SER A 199 4.47 7.76 -6.03
C SER A 199 5.25 6.51 -6.43
N VAL A 200 6.41 6.17 -5.85
CA VAL A 200 7.06 4.86 -6.07
C VAL A 200 6.28 3.76 -5.36
N ILE A 201 5.82 4.01 -4.14
CA ILE A 201 4.93 3.09 -3.40
C ILE A 201 3.59 2.97 -4.13
N ALA A 202 3.03 4.06 -4.63
CA ALA A 202 1.82 4.05 -5.45
C ALA A 202 2.04 3.36 -6.81
N LEU A 203 3.16 3.58 -7.50
CA LEU A 203 3.50 2.96 -8.78
C LEU A 203 3.79 1.46 -8.62
N THR A 204 4.42 1.05 -7.52
CA THR A 204 4.61 -0.37 -7.20
C THR A 204 3.30 -1.03 -6.79
N ALA A 205 2.43 -0.35 -6.05
CA ALA A 205 1.07 -0.82 -5.77
C ALA A 205 0.24 -0.96 -7.06
N VAL A 206 0.23 0.07 -7.92
CA VAL A 206 -0.43 0.03 -9.24
C VAL A 206 0.19 -1.03 -10.13
N GLY A 207 1.51 -1.20 -10.10
CA GLY A 207 2.23 -2.26 -10.78
C GLY A 207 1.81 -3.66 -10.30
N ALA A 208 1.68 -3.85 -8.98
CA ALA A 208 1.18 -5.09 -8.40
C ALA A 208 -0.28 -5.36 -8.81
N VAL A 209 -1.12 -4.33 -8.85
CA VAL A 209 -2.50 -4.40 -9.36
C VAL A 209 -2.54 -4.75 -10.83
N TYR A 210 -1.70 -4.12 -11.65
CA TYR A 210 -1.58 -4.40 -13.09
C TYR A 210 -1.16 -5.85 -13.33
N LEU A 211 -0.11 -6.32 -12.66
CA LEU A 211 0.37 -7.69 -12.79
C LEU A 211 -0.69 -8.71 -12.37
N TYR A 212 -1.44 -8.39 -11.31
CA TYR A 212 -2.55 -9.22 -10.88
C TYR A 212 -3.71 -9.23 -11.88
N ALA A 213 -4.05 -8.07 -12.46
CA ALA A 213 -5.17 -7.92 -13.39
C ALA A 213 -4.88 -8.58 -14.75
N VAL A 214 -3.67 -8.41 -15.28
CA VAL A 214 -3.33 -8.87 -16.63
C VAL A 214 -3.02 -10.37 -16.69
N LYS A 215 -2.78 -11.03 -15.53
CA LYS A 215 -2.58 -12.49 -15.43
C LYS A 215 -1.63 -13.05 -16.50
N HIS A 216 -0.47 -12.41 -16.72
CA HIS A 216 0.53 -12.98 -17.63
C HIS A 216 0.92 -14.37 -17.12
N GLY A 217 0.77 -15.37 -17.99
CA GLY A 217 1.02 -16.78 -17.66
C GLY A 217 2.49 -17.12 -17.40
N ASP A 218 3.42 -16.23 -17.77
CA ASP A 218 4.87 -16.42 -17.58
C ASP A 218 5.40 -15.51 -16.45
N TRP A 219 5.94 -16.14 -15.40
CA TRP A 219 6.52 -15.47 -14.25
C TRP A 219 7.71 -14.57 -14.63
N ARG A 220 8.40 -14.87 -15.74
CA ARG A 220 9.55 -14.10 -16.23
C ARG A 220 9.14 -12.72 -16.74
N VAL A 221 7.99 -12.63 -17.42
CA VAL A 221 7.44 -11.36 -17.90
C VAL A 221 7.02 -10.50 -16.71
N ASN A 222 6.37 -11.11 -15.71
CA ASN A 222 6.01 -10.40 -14.49
C ASN A 222 7.25 -9.89 -13.74
N ALA A 223 8.30 -10.70 -13.62
CA ALA A 223 9.56 -10.29 -13.00
C ALA A 223 10.24 -9.14 -13.76
N LEU A 224 10.26 -9.20 -15.10
CA LEU A 224 10.82 -8.14 -15.94
C LEU A 224 10.04 -6.82 -15.79
N VAL A 225 8.71 -6.88 -15.75
CA VAL A 225 7.86 -5.70 -15.54
C VAL A 225 8.12 -5.08 -14.17
N ILE A 226 8.20 -5.89 -13.10
CA ILE A 226 8.55 -5.39 -11.75
C ILE A 226 9.94 -4.74 -11.77
N ALA A 227 10.92 -5.42 -12.37
CA ALA A 227 12.28 -4.90 -12.46
C ALA A 227 12.37 -3.60 -13.27
N ALA A 228 11.49 -3.40 -14.26
CA ALA A 228 11.42 -2.18 -15.06
C ALA A 228 10.69 -1.02 -14.35
N LEU A 229 9.75 -1.32 -13.44
CA LEU A 229 9.04 -0.27 -12.69
C LEU A 229 9.97 0.58 -11.84
N VAL A 230 10.95 -0.05 -11.18
CA VAL A 230 11.92 0.65 -10.33
C VAL A 230 12.74 1.71 -11.09
N PRO A 231 13.47 1.38 -12.18
CA PRO A 231 14.24 2.36 -12.94
C PRO A 231 13.36 3.41 -13.62
N ILE A 232 12.16 3.04 -14.10
CA ILE A 232 11.20 4.02 -14.65
C ILE A 232 10.80 5.03 -13.58
N ALA A 233 10.51 4.58 -12.36
CA ALA A 233 10.13 5.46 -11.26
C ALA A 233 11.28 6.38 -10.83
N ILE A 234 12.52 5.86 -10.78
CA ILE A 234 13.71 6.67 -10.51
C ILE A 234 13.92 7.73 -11.60
N ALA A 235 13.85 7.34 -12.87
CA ALA A 235 14.02 8.25 -14.00
C ALA A 235 12.95 9.36 -14.02
N ALA A 236 11.68 9.01 -13.77
CA ALA A 236 10.60 9.97 -13.65
C ALA A 236 10.86 10.96 -12.50
N ASN A 237 11.40 10.48 -11.36
CA ASN A 237 11.73 11.34 -10.24
C ASN A 237 12.91 12.29 -10.55
N VAL A 238 13.96 11.80 -11.22
CA VAL A 238 15.08 12.65 -11.69
C VAL A 238 14.58 13.76 -12.62
N LEU A 239 13.73 13.43 -13.59
CA LEU A 239 13.15 14.41 -14.51
C LEU A 239 12.30 15.45 -13.78
N ARG A 240 11.50 15.02 -12.79
CA ARG A 240 10.69 15.92 -11.96
C ARG A 240 11.54 16.89 -11.16
N VAL A 241 12.57 16.39 -10.47
CA VAL A 241 13.47 17.25 -9.68
C VAL A 241 14.22 18.22 -10.59
N ALA A 242 14.72 17.75 -11.75
CA ALA A 242 15.36 18.63 -12.72
C ALA A 242 14.41 19.72 -13.24
N ALA A 243 13.16 19.37 -13.56
CA ALA A 243 12.15 20.35 -13.98
C ALA A 243 11.87 21.38 -12.87
N LEU A 244 11.75 20.95 -11.61
CA LEU A 244 11.51 21.84 -10.47
C LEU A 244 12.68 22.81 -10.24
N VAL A 245 13.92 22.33 -10.36
CA VAL A 245 15.13 23.16 -10.28
C VAL A 245 15.15 24.19 -11.41
N LEU A 246 14.84 23.78 -12.64
CA LEU A 246 14.78 24.69 -13.80
C LEU A 246 13.68 25.74 -13.64
N ILE A 247 12.48 25.33 -13.20
CA ILE A 247 11.37 26.25 -12.93
C ILE A 247 11.78 27.26 -11.87
N THR A 248 12.39 26.81 -10.77
CA THR A 248 12.85 27.69 -9.69
C THR A 248 13.91 28.66 -10.15
N HIS A 249 14.86 28.19 -10.98
CA HIS A 249 15.93 29.02 -11.53
C HIS A 249 15.40 30.13 -12.45
N HIS A 250 14.35 29.85 -13.24
CA HIS A 250 13.81 30.82 -14.21
C HIS A 250 12.65 31.68 -13.70
N PHE A 251 11.79 31.13 -12.84
CA PHE A 251 10.55 31.77 -12.40
C PHE A 251 10.58 32.16 -10.91
N GLY A 252 11.66 31.89 -10.19
CA GLY A 252 11.82 32.19 -8.78
C GLY A 252 11.28 31.09 -7.86
N TYR A 253 11.60 31.21 -6.57
CA TYR A 253 11.32 30.21 -5.54
C TYR A 253 9.83 29.84 -5.41
N ASP A 254 8.95 30.85 -5.49
CA ASP A 254 7.51 30.66 -5.31
C ASP A 254 6.85 29.85 -6.44
N ALA A 255 7.43 29.86 -7.64
CA ALA A 255 6.95 29.05 -8.77
C ALA A 255 7.44 27.59 -8.70
N GLY A 256 8.48 27.33 -7.90
CA GLY A 256 9.13 26.03 -7.76
C GLY A 256 8.59 25.16 -6.62
N GLN A 257 7.74 25.68 -5.73
CA GLN A 257 7.22 24.89 -4.61
C GLN A 257 6.00 24.01 -4.97
N GLY A 258 5.29 24.31 -6.06
CA GLY A 258 4.11 23.53 -6.48
C GLY A 258 2.90 23.76 -5.60
#